data_AF-A0A139XCB0-F1
#
_entry.id   AF-A0A139XCB0-F1
#
_cell.length_a   1.000
_cell.length_b   1.000
_cell.length_c   1.000
_cell.angle_alpha   90.00
_cell.angle_beta   90.00
_cell.angle_gamma   90.00
#
_symmetry.space_group_name_H-M   'P 1'
#
loop_
_entity.id
_entity.type
_entity.pdbx_description
1 polymer ?
#
loop_
_entity_poly.entity_id
_entity_poly.type
_entity_poly.pdbx_seq_one_letter_code
_entity_poly.pdbx_strand_id
1 'polypeptide(L)'
;MKFAPLIATVALTGFLTVWEAPLKAINPLLVQASAQELSVQQKVALITKNKGQIGSGDQLRRFFYGDLEPIGIQPGGAGHVVNLYNKANDTTFSYCSTYDVIVSVKKGKVAKFEPSEVK
;
A
#
# COMPACT_ATOMS: atom_id res chain seq x y z
N MET A 1 6.46 -38.18 65.06
CA MET A 1 6.38 -36.71 65.10
C MET A 1 6.57 -36.16 63.70
N LYS A 2 5.82 -35.10 63.36
CA LYS A 2 6.13 -34.05 62.37
C LYS A 2 5.92 -34.31 60.88
N PHE A 3 4.74 -33.85 60.43
CA PHE A 3 4.49 -32.85 59.37
C PHE A 3 5.46 -32.80 58.18
N ALA A 4 4.95 -33.21 57.02
CA ALA A 4 5.47 -32.82 55.72
C ALA A 4 5.20 -31.32 55.46
N PRO A 5 6.22 -30.51 55.12
CA PRO A 5 5.99 -29.17 54.62
C PRO A 5 5.90 -29.17 53.09
N LEU A 6 4.92 -28.40 52.60
CA LEU A 6 4.94 -27.75 51.30
C LEU A 6 6.29 -27.07 51.04
N ILE A 7 6.68 -26.90 49.77
CA ILE A 7 6.79 -25.57 49.12
C ILE A 7 7.33 -25.73 47.69
N ALA A 8 6.66 -25.03 46.78
CA ALA A 8 7.02 -24.81 45.40
C ALA A 8 8.25 -23.89 45.27
N THR A 9 9.16 -24.20 44.35
CA THR A 9 9.97 -23.21 43.61
C THR A 9 10.78 -23.94 42.55
N VAL A 10 10.45 -23.76 41.26
CA VAL A 10 11.48 -23.86 40.21
C VAL A 10 11.50 -22.52 39.51
N ALA A 11 12.67 -21.90 39.60
CA ALA A 11 12.95 -20.52 39.35
C ALA A 11 12.86 -20.16 37.86
N LEU A 12 12.27 -19.00 37.61
CA LEU A 12 12.43 -18.23 36.39
C LEU A 12 13.79 -17.53 36.42
N THR A 13 14.82 -18.10 35.80
CA THR A 13 16.02 -17.36 35.34
C THR A 13 16.81 -18.21 34.35
N GLY A 14 16.71 -17.88 33.07
CA GLY A 14 17.46 -18.52 31.98
C GLY A 14 17.94 -17.49 30.97
N PHE A 15 18.89 -16.67 31.41
CA PHE A 15 19.97 -16.04 30.64
C PHE A 15 19.64 -15.42 29.26
N LEU A 16 19.59 -14.08 29.26
CA LEU A 16 19.97 -13.26 28.12
C LEU A 16 21.46 -13.49 27.81
N THR A 17 21.78 -14.41 26.91
CA THR A 17 23.06 -14.41 26.22
C THR A 17 22.82 -14.06 24.77
N VAL A 18 23.24 -12.85 24.43
CA VAL A 18 23.52 -12.35 23.09
C VAL A 18 24.13 -13.48 22.27
N TRP A 19 23.34 -14.03 21.33
CA TRP A 19 23.91 -14.75 20.21
C TRP A 19 23.53 -13.96 18.97
N GLU A 20 24.49 -13.17 18.49
CA GLU A 20 24.59 -12.76 17.09
C GLU A 20 24.78 -14.02 16.23
N ALA A 21 23.77 -14.89 16.16
CA ALA A 21 23.65 -15.85 15.10
C ALA A 21 23.03 -15.07 13.94
N PRO A 22 23.65 -15.01 12.75
CA PRO A 22 23.07 -14.28 11.65
C PRO A 22 21.74 -14.96 11.31
N LEU A 23 20.63 -14.29 11.63
CA LEU A 23 19.27 -14.63 11.18
C LEU A 23 19.21 -14.94 9.68
N LYS A 24 20.23 -14.52 8.92
CA LYS A 24 20.52 -14.88 7.53
C LYS A 24 20.57 -16.39 7.25
N ALA A 25 20.94 -17.22 8.22
CA ALA A 25 21.05 -18.68 8.05
C ALA A 25 19.74 -19.44 8.30
N ILE A 26 18.77 -18.83 8.99
CA ILE A 26 17.56 -19.53 9.45
C ILE A 26 16.45 -19.44 8.39
N ASN A 27 16.36 -18.33 7.66
CA ASN A 27 15.56 -18.23 6.45
C ASN A 27 15.89 -16.93 5.69
N PRO A 28 16.47 -16.96 4.48
CA PRO A 28 16.65 -15.75 3.69
C PRO A 28 15.31 -15.04 3.36
N LEU A 29 14.16 -15.74 3.44
CA LEU A 29 12.84 -15.16 3.24
C LEU A 29 12.35 -14.26 4.39
N LEU A 30 12.90 -14.40 5.61
CA LEU A 30 12.52 -13.55 6.75
C LEU A 30 13.18 -12.16 6.68
N VAL A 31 14.36 -12.07 6.04
CA VAL A 31 15.04 -10.79 5.78
C VAL A 31 14.45 -10.09 4.55
N GLN A 32 13.79 -10.84 3.65
CA GLN A 32 13.06 -10.31 2.50
C GLN A 32 11.62 -9.87 2.86
N ALA A 33 11.33 -9.58 4.13
CA ALA A 33 10.20 -8.73 4.50
C ALA A 33 10.53 -7.23 4.35
N SER A 34 11.75 -6.90 3.92
CA SER A 34 12.18 -5.54 3.62
C SER A 34 11.88 -5.21 2.15
N ALA A 35 10.85 -4.40 1.93
CA ALA A 35 10.61 -3.64 0.71
C ALA A 35 10.78 -4.42 -0.61
N GLN A 36 9.88 -5.37 -0.89
CA GLN A 36 9.67 -5.75 -2.28
C GLN A 36 9.10 -4.51 -3.00
N GLU A 37 9.95 -3.78 -3.74
CA GLU A 37 9.48 -2.72 -4.63
C GLU A 37 8.52 -3.35 -5.64
N LEU A 38 7.23 -3.08 -5.45
CA LEU A 38 6.19 -3.54 -6.36
C LEU A 38 6.52 -3.00 -7.75
N SER A 39 6.49 -3.87 -8.74
CA SER A 39 6.58 -3.47 -10.14
C SER A 39 5.48 -2.44 -10.45
N VAL A 40 5.73 -1.59 -11.45
CA VAL A 40 4.78 -0.54 -11.83
C VAL A 40 3.41 -1.12 -12.18
N GLN A 41 3.36 -2.27 -12.84
CA GLN A 41 2.10 -2.95 -13.16
C GLN A 41 1.37 -3.45 -11.91
N GLN A 42 2.08 -3.95 -10.90
CA GLN A 42 1.48 -4.34 -9.63
C GLN A 42 0.93 -3.13 -8.86
N LYS A 43 1.63 -1.99 -8.89
CA LYS A 43 1.14 -0.73 -8.31
C LYS A 43 -0.18 -0.29 -8.96
N VAL A 44 -0.25 -0.30 -10.30
CA VAL A 44 -1.48 0.02 -11.05
C VAL A 44 -2.60 -0.97 -10.71
N ALA A 45 -2.30 -2.26 -10.64
CA ALA A 45 -3.28 -3.29 -10.31
C ALA A 45 -3.86 -3.11 -8.90
N LEU A 46 -3.03 -2.73 -7.92
CA LEU A 46 -3.48 -2.44 -6.55
C LEU A 46 -4.39 -1.22 -6.50
N ILE A 47 -4.04 -0.13 -7.18
CA ILE A 47 -4.89 1.06 -7.26
C ILE A 47 -6.22 0.71 -7.94
N THR A 48 -6.17 -0.06 -9.03
CA THR A 48 -7.37 -0.47 -9.78
C THR A 48 -8.29 -1.33 -8.90
N LYS A 49 -7.72 -2.23 -8.09
CA LYS A 49 -8.47 -3.05 -7.14
C LYS A 49 -9.14 -2.22 -6.04
N ASN A 50 -8.48 -1.15 -5.59
CA ASN A 50 -8.97 -0.28 -4.53
C ASN A 50 -9.74 0.95 -5.06
N LYS A 51 -10.15 0.93 -6.33
CA LYS A 51 -10.94 2.00 -6.95
C LYS A 51 -12.20 2.29 -6.13
N GLY A 52 -12.47 3.57 -5.89
CA GLY A 52 -13.62 4.03 -5.10
C GLY A 52 -13.50 3.83 -3.58
N GLN A 53 -12.41 3.21 -3.09
CA GLN A 53 -12.16 3.09 -1.66
C GLN A 53 -11.43 4.32 -1.12
N ILE A 54 -11.81 4.75 0.08
CA ILE A 54 -11.16 5.85 0.80
C ILE A 54 -9.67 5.53 0.97
N GLY A 55 -8.81 6.49 0.66
CA GLY A 55 -7.35 6.34 0.73
C GLY A 55 -6.69 5.78 -0.53
N SER A 56 -7.46 5.43 -1.57
CA SER A 56 -6.87 5.07 -2.88
C SER A 56 -6.14 6.25 -3.53
N GLY A 57 -6.53 7.50 -3.23
CA GLY A 57 -5.78 8.70 -3.58
C GLY A 57 -4.42 8.79 -2.91
N ASP A 58 -4.34 8.49 -1.61
CA ASP A 58 -3.07 8.36 -0.90
C ASP A 58 -2.17 7.26 -1.49
N GLN A 59 -2.74 6.10 -1.83
CA GLN A 59 -2.01 5.03 -2.50
C GLN A 59 -1.42 5.50 -3.85
N LEU A 60 -2.20 6.22 -4.66
CA LEU A 60 -1.72 6.81 -5.92
C LEU A 60 -0.52 7.73 -5.66
N ARG A 61 -0.67 8.67 -4.72
CA ARG A 61 0.38 9.62 -4.37
C ARG A 61 1.64 8.93 -3.86
N ARG A 62 1.52 7.84 -3.10
CA ARG A 62 2.67 7.06 -2.60
C ARG A 62 3.38 6.27 -3.69
N PHE A 63 2.64 5.78 -4.68
CA PHE A 63 3.21 4.94 -5.75
C PHE A 63 3.83 5.72 -6.90
N PHE A 64 3.32 6.92 -7.18
CA PHE A 64 3.67 7.72 -8.36
C PHE A 64 3.91 9.19 -8.02
N TYR A 65 4.43 9.48 -6.83
CA TYR A 65 4.78 10.84 -6.43
C TYR A 65 5.74 11.48 -7.44
N GLY A 66 5.38 12.64 -8.00
CA GLY A 66 6.21 13.36 -8.97
C GLY A 66 6.11 12.85 -10.42
N ASP A 67 5.53 11.67 -10.66
CA ASP A 67 5.40 11.06 -11.99
C ASP A 67 4.04 11.29 -12.66
N LEU A 68 3.15 12.05 -12.01
CA LEU A 68 1.79 12.29 -12.44
C LEU A 68 1.64 13.69 -13.06
N GLU A 69 1.30 13.73 -14.33
CA GLU A 69 0.99 14.94 -15.10
C GLU A 69 -0.53 15.20 -15.06
N PRO A 70 -1.00 16.34 -14.55
CA PRO A 70 -2.41 16.71 -14.67
C PRO A 70 -2.73 17.07 -16.12
N ILE A 71 -3.66 16.34 -16.73
CA ILE A 71 -4.00 16.48 -18.16
C ILE A 71 -5.42 16.99 -18.42
N GLY A 72 -6.25 17.04 -17.38
CA GLY A 72 -7.63 17.55 -17.49
C GLY A 72 -8.37 17.54 -16.17
N ILE A 73 -9.42 18.34 -16.09
CA ILE A 73 -10.36 18.37 -14.96
C ILE A 73 -11.76 18.23 -15.55
N GLN A 74 -12.61 17.44 -14.91
CA GLN A 74 -13.99 17.26 -15.31
C GLN A 74 -14.91 17.09 -14.09
N PRO A 75 -16.22 17.34 -14.23
CA PRO A 75 -17.17 16.93 -13.22
C PRO A 75 -17.20 15.40 -13.09
N GLY A 76 -17.33 14.91 -11.87
CA GLY A 76 -17.53 13.51 -11.50
C GLY A 76 -18.70 13.38 -10.51
N GLY A 77 -19.00 12.16 -10.07
CA GLY A 77 -20.20 11.90 -9.23
C GLY A 77 -20.17 12.60 -7.87
N ALA A 78 -18.97 12.90 -7.37
CA ALA A 78 -18.75 13.45 -6.04
C ALA A 78 -18.06 14.84 -6.06
N GLY A 79 -18.21 15.58 -7.17
CA GLY A 79 -17.64 16.91 -7.37
C GLY A 79 -16.82 16.99 -8.65
N HIS A 80 -15.53 17.36 -8.54
CA HIS A 80 -14.61 17.38 -9.66
C HIS A 80 -13.59 16.25 -9.55
N VAL A 81 -13.15 15.74 -10.69
CA VAL A 81 -12.07 14.78 -10.79
C VAL A 81 -10.97 15.34 -11.67
N VAL A 82 -9.73 15.08 -11.29
CA VAL A 82 -8.53 15.45 -12.02
C VAL A 82 -7.97 14.20 -12.69
N ASN A 83 -7.78 14.28 -13.99
CA ASN A 83 -7.18 13.21 -14.76
C ASN A 83 -5.67 13.38 -14.74
N LEU A 84 -4.98 12.41 -14.15
CA LEU A 84 -3.55 12.38 -13.90
C LEU A 84 -2.92 11.30 -14.77
N TYR A 85 -2.06 11.69 -15.70
CA TYR A 85 -1.37 10.79 -16.61
C TYR A 85 0.04 10.48 -16.10
N ASN A 86 0.42 9.21 -16.15
CA ASN A 86 1.78 8.79 -15.89
C ASN A 86 2.46 8.35 -17.18
N LYS A 87 3.55 9.05 -17.55
CA LYS A 87 4.30 8.80 -18.78
C LYS A 87 5.11 7.51 -18.74
N ALA A 88 5.55 7.06 -17.56
CA ALA A 88 6.36 5.85 -17.40
C ALA A 88 5.57 4.56 -17.64
N ASN A 89 4.26 4.57 -17.40
CA ASN A 89 3.41 3.39 -17.54
C ASN A 89 2.23 3.55 -18.51
N ASP A 90 2.17 4.69 -19.20
CA ASP A 90 1.10 5.01 -20.15
C ASP A 90 -0.30 4.77 -19.54
N THR A 91 -0.52 5.27 -18.33
CA THR A 91 -1.80 5.10 -17.61
C THR A 91 -2.31 6.44 -17.11
N THR A 92 -3.61 6.67 -17.31
CA THR A 92 -4.33 7.81 -16.73
C THR A 92 -5.19 7.34 -15.55
N PHE A 93 -5.11 8.07 -14.45
CA PHE A 93 -5.91 7.91 -13.25
C PHE A 93 -6.87 9.10 -13.12
N SER A 94 -8.14 8.84 -12.86
CA SER A 94 -9.10 9.87 -12.53
C SER A 94 -9.23 9.95 -11.01
N TYR A 95 -8.78 11.06 -10.43
CA TYR A 95 -8.67 11.28 -9.00
C TYR A 95 -9.73 12.28 -8.53
N CYS A 96 -10.56 11.90 -7.56
CA CYS A 96 -11.50 12.78 -6.89
C CYS A 96 -10.86 13.35 -5.62
N SER A 97 -10.63 14.67 -5.59
CA SER A 97 -10.02 15.34 -4.44
C SER A 97 -10.94 15.42 -3.23
N THR A 98 -12.26 15.44 -3.42
CA THR A 98 -13.25 15.53 -2.33
C THR A 98 -13.17 14.36 -1.35
N TYR A 99 -12.96 13.15 -1.86
CA TYR A 99 -12.97 11.92 -1.06
C TYR A 99 -11.62 11.20 -1.03
N ASP A 100 -10.58 11.80 -1.63
CA ASP A 100 -9.25 11.20 -1.81
C ASP A 100 -9.33 9.78 -2.42
N VAL A 101 -10.10 9.64 -3.50
CA VAL A 101 -10.33 8.35 -4.17
C VAL A 101 -9.99 8.37 -5.65
N ILE A 102 -9.55 7.22 -6.16
CA ILE A 102 -9.43 6.96 -7.60
C ILE A 102 -10.76 6.42 -8.09
N VAL A 103 -11.39 7.13 -9.02
CA VAL A 103 -12.70 6.74 -9.59
C VAL A 103 -12.53 5.94 -10.88
N SER A 104 -11.42 6.12 -11.60
CA SER A 104 -11.14 5.39 -12.84
C SER A 104 -9.66 5.28 -13.17
N VAL A 105 -9.31 4.22 -13.88
CA VAL A 105 -7.96 3.92 -14.34
C VAL A 105 -8.05 3.41 -15.77
N LYS A 106 -7.28 3.98 -16.69
CA LYS A 106 -7.29 3.58 -18.10
C LYS A 106 -5.91 3.70 -18.69
N LYS A 107 -5.56 2.77 -19.56
CA LYS A 107 -4.30 2.83 -20.31
C LYS A 107 -4.41 3.90 -21.41
N GLY A 108 -3.30 4.57 -21.70
CA GLY A 108 -3.21 5.70 -22.60
C GLY A 108 -3.35 7.06 -21.90
N LYS A 109 -3.07 8.13 -22.64
CA LYS A 109 -3.30 9.53 -22.25
C LYS A 109 -4.77 9.91 -22.48
N VAL A 110 -5.57 10.00 -21.42
CA VAL A 110 -7.02 10.23 -21.49
C VAL A 110 -7.38 11.55 -20.82
N ALA A 111 -7.50 12.62 -21.62
CA ALA A 111 -7.80 13.96 -21.08
C ALA A 111 -9.19 14.06 -20.45
N LYS A 112 -10.15 13.27 -20.96
CA LYS A 112 -11.53 13.22 -20.47
C LYS A 112 -12.06 11.79 -20.48
N PHE A 113 -12.48 11.30 -19.31
CA PHE A 113 -13.16 10.02 -19.16
C PHE A 113 -14.64 10.14 -19.48
N GLU A 114 -15.26 9.03 -19.85
CA GLU A 114 -16.71 9.01 -20.08
C GLU A 114 -17.44 9.26 -18.74
N PRO A 115 -18.54 10.06 -18.73
CA PRO A 115 -19.23 10.41 -17.50
C PRO A 115 -19.66 9.25 -16.60
N SER A 116 -19.92 8.04 -17.12
CA SER A 116 -20.22 6.86 -16.30
C SER A 116 -18.98 6.23 -15.64
N GLU A 117 -17.78 6.49 -16.17
CA GLU A 117 -16.52 6.02 -15.60
C GLU A 117 -16.10 6.82 -14.35
N VAL A 118 -16.60 8.05 -14.17
CA VAL A 118 -16.17 8.98 -13.11
C VAL A 118 -17.26 9.30 -12.07
N LYS A 119 -18.23 8.41 -11.91
CA LYS A 119 -19.32 8.53 -10.92
C LYS A 119 -18.90 8.06 -9.54
#